data_AF-A0A3D4UIN1-F1
#
_entry.id   AF-A0A3D4UIN1-F1
#
_cell.length_a   1.000
_cell.length_b   1.000
_cell.length_c   1.000
_cell.angle_alpha   90.00
_cell.angle_beta   90.00
_cell.angle_gamma   90.00
#
_symmetry.space_group_name_H-M   'P 1'
#
loop_
_entity.id
_entity.type
_entity.pdbx_description
1 polymer ?
#
loop_
_entity_poly.entity_id
_entity_poly.type
_entity_poly.pdbx_seq_one_letter_code
_entity_poly.pdbx_strand_id
1 'polypeptide(L)'
;MRTLVADITFAQMDALGYQEQRAIVFDTEENSYTLVQVNGSTIDVENDALYDPRGPGQRYTVDFNREIFGGTVIESAEIDDDHVLVFDEMGGPVAEPGSSTLSDGGSITLAGPLSRFRVDVAAFTGRVTVTRLD
;
A
#
# COMPACT_ATOMS: atom_id res chain seq x y z
N MET A 1 0.66 7.05 -9.74
CA MET A 1 0.07 7.92 -8.69
C MET A 1 -1.40 7.60 -8.41
N ARG A 2 -2.34 7.86 -9.34
CA ARG A 2 -3.79 7.67 -9.05
C ARG A 2 -4.15 6.25 -8.63
N THR A 3 -3.53 5.25 -9.26
CA THR A 3 -3.68 3.83 -8.90
C THR A 3 -3.28 3.57 -7.45
N LEU A 4 -2.08 3.99 -7.04
CA LEU A 4 -1.61 3.83 -5.66
C LEU A 4 -2.55 4.48 -4.64
N VAL A 5 -2.97 5.72 -4.87
CA VAL A 5 -3.89 6.41 -3.95
C VAL A 5 -5.23 5.67 -3.86
N ALA A 6 -5.76 5.23 -5.00
CA ALA A 6 -7.01 4.47 -5.04
C ALA A 6 -6.86 3.12 -4.30
N ASP A 7 -5.73 2.44 -4.45
CA ASP A 7 -5.49 1.15 -3.82
C ASP A 7 -5.23 1.26 -2.30
N ILE A 8 -4.61 2.36 -1.83
CA ILE A 8 -4.52 2.68 -0.39
C ILE A 8 -5.92 2.88 0.19
N THR A 9 -6.75 3.70 -0.47
CA THR A 9 -8.14 3.90 -0.03
C THR A 9 -8.95 2.61 -0.11
N PHE A 10 -8.73 1.78 -1.14
CA PHE A 10 -9.38 0.48 -1.24
C PHE A 10 -9.00 -0.42 -0.07
N ALA A 11 -7.70 -0.58 0.24
CA ALA A 11 -7.25 -1.41 1.35
C ALA A 11 -7.84 -0.93 2.70
N GLN A 12 -7.86 0.38 2.93
CA GLN A 12 -8.49 0.98 4.12
C GLN A 12 -9.98 0.64 4.23
N MET A 13 -10.72 0.78 3.13
CA MET A 13 -12.17 0.52 3.10
C MET A 13 -12.49 -0.97 3.15
N ASP A 14 -11.64 -1.82 2.57
CA ASP A 14 -11.79 -3.28 2.61
C ASP A 14 -11.56 -3.80 4.03
N ALA A 15 -10.57 -3.25 4.75
CA ALA A 15 -10.32 -3.57 6.15
C ALA A 15 -11.54 -3.28 7.03
N LEU A 16 -12.13 -2.09 6.84
CA LEU A 16 -13.39 -1.68 7.47
C LEU A 16 -14.58 -2.58 7.10
N GLY A 17 -14.66 -2.96 5.82
CA GLY A 17 -15.78 -3.73 5.28
C GLY A 17 -15.81 -5.16 5.78
N TYR A 18 -14.65 -5.80 5.88
CA TYR A 18 -14.52 -7.19 6.32
C TYR A 18 -14.21 -7.36 7.81
N GLN A 19 -13.93 -6.27 8.53
CA GLN A 19 -13.45 -6.29 9.92
C GLN A 19 -12.19 -7.14 10.09
N GLU A 20 -11.26 -6.97 9.16
CA GLU A 20 -10.02 -7.73 9.11
C GLU A 20 -8.90 -6.79 8.70
N GLN A 21 -7.69 -7.05 9.19
CA GLN A 21 -6.55 -6.25 8.80
C GLN A 21 -6.20 -6.45 7.31
N ARG A 22 -5.78 -5.37 6.66
CA ARG A 22 -5.29 -5.35 5.27
C ARG A 22 -3.94 -4.67 5.22
N ALA A 23 -3.03 -5.21 4.43
CA ALA A 23 -1.74 -4.57 4.23
C ALA A 23 -1.43 -4.33 2.76
N ILE A 24 -0.59 -3.33 2.52
CA ILE A 24 0.05 -3.06 1.25
C ILE A 24 1.55 -3.25 1.47
N VAL A 25 2.12 -4.22 0.77
CA VAL A 25 3.55 -4.54 0.83
C VAL A 25 4.23 -3.95 -0.40
N PHE A 26 5.17 -3.04 -0.18
CA PHE A 26 5.90 -2.36 -1.24
C PHE A 26 7.23 -3.06 -1.53
N ASP A 27 7.48 -3.41 -2.78
CA ASP A 27 8.77 -3.91 -3.23
C ASP A 27 9.40 -2.88 -4.19
N THR A 28 10.40 -2.15 -3.69
CA THR A 28 11.10 -1.13 -4.48
C THR A 28 12.11 -1.73 -5.45
N GLU A 29 12.59 -2.95 -5.22
CA GLU A 29 13.52 -3.65 -6.11
C GLU A 29 12.78 -4.21 -7.33
N GLU A 30 11.61 -4.82 -7.10
CA GLU A 30 10.72 -5.31 -8.14
C GLU A 30 9.84 -4.20 -8.74
N ASN A 31 9.85 -3.01 -8.15
CA ASN A 31 9.03 -1.86 -8.56
C ASN A 31 7.54 -2.20 -8.59
N SER A 32 7.06 -2.82 -7.51
CA SER A 32 5.68 -3.29 -7.39
C SER A 32 5.13 -3.12 -5.98
N TYR A 33 3.83 -3.32 -5.81
CA TYR A 33 3.25 -3.56 -4.48
C TYR A 33 2.12 -4.57 -4.58
N THR A 34 1.86 -5.26 -3.46
CA THR A 34 0.79 -6.26 -3.35
C THR A 34 -0.13 -5.94 -2.17
N LEU A 35 -1.44 -6.04 -2.41
CA LEU A 35 -2.45 -5.97 -1.34
C LEU A 35 -2.64 -7.36 -0.76
N VAL A 36 -2.57 -7.47 0.55
CA VAL A 36 -2.65 -8.75 1.27
C VAL A 36 -3.65 -8.66 2.41
N GLN A 37 -4.32 -9.78 2.67
CA GLN A 37 -5.00 -10.00 3.93
C GLN A 37 -3.95 -10.25 5.02
N VAL A 38 -4.17 -9.72 6.22
CA VAL A 38 -3.29 -9.98 7.35
C VAL A 38 -3.95 -11.02 8.26
N ASN A 39 -3.36 -12.21 8.30
CA ASN A 39 -3.84 -13.34 9.09
C ASN A 39 -2.95 -13.53 10.34
N GLY A 40 -3.36 -12.92 11.46
CA GLY A 40 -2.58 -12.95 12.69
C GLY A 40 -1.45 -11.91 12.68
N SER A 41 -0.23 -12.31 13.02
CA SER A 41 0.90 -11.39 13.23
C SER A 41 1.98 -11.47 12.14
N THR A 42 1.70 -12.14 11.02
CA THR A 42 2.65 -12.34 9.93
C THR A 42 2.00 -12.01 8.61
N ILE A 43 2.78 -11.44 7.70
CA ILE A 43 2.37 -11.22 6.32
C ILE A 43 2.94 -12.35 5.46
N ASP A 44 2.05 -13.09 4.79
CA ASP A 44 2.42 -14.06 3.76
C ASP A 44 1.93 -13.55 2.40
N VAL A 45 2.80 -12.83 1.70
CA VAL A 45 2.45 -12.22 0.41
C VAL A 45 2.04 -13.28 -0.62
N GLU A 46 2.62 -14.49 -0.56
CA GLU A 46 2.37 -15.57 -1.51
C GLU A 46 0.98 -16.18 -1.36
N ASN A 47 0.54 -16.40 -0.11
CA ASN A 47 -0.70 -17.10 0.17
C ASN A 47 -1.88 -16.16 0.51
N ASP A 48 -1.61 -14.96 1.03
CA ASP A 48 -2.64 -14.03 1.52
C ASP A 48 -2.88 -12.82 0.58
N ALA A 49 -2.28 -12.82 -0.62
CA ALA A 49 -2.57 -11.79 -1.60
C ALA A 49 -4.08 -11.74 -1.93
N LEU A 50 -4.65 -10.54 -1.87
CA LEU A 50 -6.03 -10.31 -2.27
C LEU A 50 -6.22 -10.64 -3.75
N TYR A 51 -7.46 -10.93 -4.11
CA TYR A 51 -7.82 -11.21 -5.49
C TYR A 51 -7.96 -9.90 -6.30
N ASP A 52 -7.34 -9.82 -7.48
CA ASP A 52 -7.50 -8.70 -8.39
C ASP A 52 -8.85 -8.81 -9.15
N PRO A 53 -9.81 -7.89 -8.95
CA PRO A 53 -11.10 -7.93 -9.63
C PRO A 53 -11.01 -7.72 -11.15
N ARG A 54 -9.85 -7.32 -11.68
CA ARG A 54 -9.62 -7.03 -13.11
C ARG A 54 -9.31 -8.27 -13.95
N GLY A 55 -9.02 -9.41 -13.33
CA GLY A 55 -8.64 -10.63 -14.07
C GLY A 55 -8.90 -11.93 -13.31
N PRO A 56 -9.18 -13.04 -14.03
CA PRO A 56 -9.37 -14.35 -13.41
C PRO A 56 -8.10 -14.84 -12.69
N GLY A 57 -8.20 -15.16 -11.40
CA GLY A 57 -7.14 -15.86 -10.64
C GLY A 57 -5.90 -15.01 -10.34
N GLN A 58 -5.96 -13.69 -10.48
CA GLN A 58 -4.80 -12.83 -10.31
C GLN A 58 -4.68 -12.32 -8.88
N ARG A 59 -3.44 -12.30 -8.38
CA ARG A 59 -3.08 -11.60 -7.15
C ARG A 59 -3.20 -10.11 -7.38
N TYR A 60 -3.65 -9.37 -6.37
CA TYR A 60 -3.76 -7.91 -6.42
C TYR A 60 -2.36 -7.31 -6.25
N THR A 61 -1.59 -7.41 -7.33
CA THR A 61 -0.24 -6.87 -7.45
C THR A 61 -0.22 -5.82 -8.55
N VAL A 62 0.33 -4.65 -8.24
CA VAL A 62 0.52 -3.57 -9.20
C VAL A 62 2.01 -3.47 -9.53
N ASP A 63 2.35 -3.90 -10.74
CA ASP A 63 3.70 -3.85 -11.29
C ASP A 63 3.90 -2.56 -12.13
N PHE A 64 4.74 -1.64 -11.64
CA PHE A 64 5.03 -0.37 -12.31
C PHE A 64 5.98 -0.53 -13.51
N ASN A 65 6.58 -1.69 -13.73
CA ASN A 65 7.39 -1.96 -14.94
C ASN A 65 6.52 -2.09 -16.21
N ARG A 66 5.21 -2.25 -16.05
CA ARG A 66 4.28 -2.31 -17.19
C ARG A 66 4.24 -0.98 -17.93
N GLU A 67 4.21 -1.05 -19.26
CA GLU A 67 4.24 0.12 -20.17
C GLU A 67 3.17 1.18 -19.84
N ILE A 68 2.00 0.75 -19.34
CA ILE A 68 0.90 1.65 -18.94
C ILE A 68 1.28 2.68 -17.88
N PHE A 69 2.35 2.43 -17.11
CA PHE A 69 2.85 3.33 -16.08
C PHE A 69 3.95 4.27 -16.56
N GLY A 70 4.32 4.21 -17.84
CA GLY A 70 5.16 5.23 -18.49
C GLY A 70 6.53 5.42 -17.85
N GLY A 71 7.14 4.34 -17.34
CA GLY A 71 8.44 4.40 -16.66
C GLY A 71 8.38 5.00 -15.25
N THR A 72 7.23 4.92 -14.58
CA THR A 72 7.15 5.27 -13.15
C THR A 72 7.91 4.23 -12.31
N VAL A 73 8.60 4.69 -11.29
CA VAL A 73 9.28 3.87 -10.29
C VAL A 73 8.84 4.23 -8.87
N ILE A 74 8.80 3.24 -8.00
CA ILE A 74 8.73 3.43 -6.55
C ILE A 74 10.16 3.69 -6.06
N GLU A 75 10.47 4.94 -5.72
CA GLU A 75 11.81 5.28 -5.23
C GLU A 75 12.00 4.92 -3.76
N SER A 76 10.97 5.14 -2.95
CA SER A 76 10.96 4.74 -1.54
C SER A 76 9.54 4.49 -1.04
N ALA A 77 9.43 3.59 -0.08
CA ALA A 77 8.28 3.42 0.79
C ALA A 77 8.82 3.37 2.22
N GLU A 78 8.51 4.40 3.00
CA GLU A 78 9.01 4.61 4.36
C GLU A 78 7.79 4.66 5.28
N ILE A 79 7.42 3.52 5.88
CA ILE A 79 6.24 3.36 6.72
C ILE A 79 6.69 2.69 8.02
N ASP A 80 6.67 3.42 9.14
CA ASP A 80 7.14 2.90 10.44
C ASP A 80 8.53 2.21 10.39
N ASP A 81 9.49 2.82 9.67
CA ASP A 81 10.82 2.26 9.37
C ASP A 81 10.82 0.95 8.55
N ASP A 82 9.70 0.60 7.94
CA ASP A 82 9.48 -0.56 7.08
C ASP A 82 8.87 -0.17 5.71
N HIS A 83 8.51 -1.17 4.91
CA HIS A 83 7.93 -1.07 3.56
C HIS A 83 6.50 -1.62 3.50
N VAL A 84 5.82 -1.66 4.64
CA VAL A 84 4.49 -2.25 4.77
C VAL A 84 3.54 -1.25 5.40
N LEU A 85 2.43 -0.98 4.72
CA LEU A 85 1.32 -0.21 5.29
C LEU A 85 0.20 -1.15 5.71
N VAL A 86 -0.08 -1.22 7.01
CA VAL A 86 -1.15 -2.07 7.57
C VAL A 86 -2.31 -1.20 8.05
N PHE A 87 -3.53 -1.57 7.68
CA PHE A 87 -4.77 -1.01 8.21
C PHE A 87 -5.45 -2.01 9.15
N ASP A 88 -5.94 -1.52 10.28
CA ASP A 88 -6.77 -2.28 11.21
C ASP A 88 -8.23 -2.41 10.74
N GLU A 89 -9.03 -3.16 11.49
CA GLU A 89 -10.46 -3.34 11.25
C GLU A 89 -11.29 -2.04 11.37
N MET A 90 -10.70 -0.96 11.89
CA MET A 90 -11.28 0.38 11.98
C MET A 90 -10.78 1.32 10.87
N GLY A 91 -9.95 0.82 9.94
CA GLY A 91 -9.37 1.58 8.85
C GLY A 91 -8.28 2.56 9.29
N GLY A 92 -7.79 2.46 10.52
CA GLY A 92 -6.63 3.21 11.00
C GLY A 92 -5.33 2.46 10.67
N PRO A 93 -4.23 3.15 10.32
CA PRO A 93 -2.97 2.46 10.11
C PRO A 93 -2.37 2.02 11.46
N VAL A 94 -1.84 0.80 11.48
CA VAL A 94 -1.17 0.20 12.65
C VAL A 94 0.29 -0.13 12.32
N ALA A 95 1.15 -0.06 13.33
CA ALA A 95 2.60 -0.17 13.16
C ALA A 95 3.05 -1.58 12.75
N GLU A 96 2.28 -2.62 13.11
CA GLU A 96 2.65 -4.01 12.85
C GLU A 96 1.41 -4.87 12.56
N PRO A 97 1.56 -5.96 11.77
CA PRO A 97 0.50 -6.94 11.54
C PRO A 97 -0.01 -7.57 12.84
N GLY A 98 -1.33 -7.67 12.99
CA GLY A 98 -1.99 -8.25 14.17
C GLY A 98 -1.91 -7.38 15.42
N SER A 99 -1.36 -6.17 15.31
CA SER A 99 -1.25 -5.21 16.40
C SER A 99 -2.41 -4.21 16.39
N SER A 100 -2.68 -3.62 17.56
CA SER A 100 -3.53 -2.45 17.72
C SER A 100 -2.72 -1.18 18.02
N THR A 101 -1.39 -1.27 17.96
CA THR A 101 -0.50 -0.11 18.13
C THR A 101 -0.60 0.76 16.89
N LEU A 102 -0.89 2.04 17.10
CA LEU A 102 -1.01 3.01 16.01
C LEU A 102 0.31 3.17 15.26
N SER A 103 0.21 3.27 13.94
CA SER A 103 1.30 3.68 13.06
C SER A 103 1.62 5.17 13.26
N ASP A 104 2.90 5.53 13.15
CA ASP A 104 3.38 6.91 13.01
C ASP A 104 3.10 7.48 11.61
N GLY A 105 2.57 6.65 10.70
CA GLY A 105 2.29 6.94 9.31
C GLY A 105 3.49 6.64 8.43
N GLY A 106 3.51 7.26 7.26
CA GLY A 106 4.61 7.03 6.32
C GLY A 106 4.48 7.82 5.04
N SER A 107 5.46 7.64 4.16
CA SER A 107 5.44 8.24 2.84
C SER A 107 5.94 7.30 1.77
N ILE A 108 5.32 7.37 0.60
CA ILE A 108 5.73 6.65 -0.60
C ILE A 108 6.13 7.67 -1.65
N THR A 109 7.35 7.58 -2.16
CA THR A 109 7.85 8.45 -3.21
C THR A 109 7.81 7.73 -4.56
N LEU A 110 7.09 8.30 -5.52
CA LEU A 110 7.03 7.83 -6.89
C LEU A 110 7.72 8.83 -7.82
N ALA A 111 8.60 8.35 -8.68
CA ALA A 111 9.22 9.15 -9.73
C ALA A 111 8.80 8.65 -11.11
N GLY A 112 8.38 9.56 -11.97
CA GLY A 112 8.24 9.30 -13.40
C GLY A 112 9.23 10.16 -14.19
N PRO A 113 9.31 9.99 -15.52
CA PRO A 113 10.30 10.68 -16.34
C PRO A 113 10.28 12.21 -16.29
N LEU A 114 9.14 12.81 -15.91
CA LEU A 114 8.92 14.27 -15.95
C LEU A 114 8.46 14.87 -14.62
N SER A 115 8.25 14.06 -13.59
CA SER A 115 7.62 14.51 -12.36
C SER A 115 7.84 13.53 -11.23
N ARG A 116 7.95 14.07 -10.02
CA ARG A 116 8.12 13.30 -8.80
C ARG A 116 7.01 13.64 -7.80
N PHE A 117 6.46 12.63 -7.14
CA PHE A 117 5.37 12.78 -6.19
C PHE A 117 5.67 12.03 -4.90
N ARG A 118 5.28 12.64 -3.78
CA ARG A 118 5.20 11.97 -2.49
C ARG A 118 3.73 11.75 -2.13
N VAL A 119 3.43 10.54 -1.67
CA VAL A 119 2.14 10.16 -1.09
C VAL A 119 2.35 9.97 0.40
N ASP A 120 1.83 10.89 1.21
CA ASP A 120 1.90 10.83 2.66
C ASP A 120 0.64 10.13 3.22
N VAL A 121 0.82 9.20 4.15
CA VAL A 121 -0.25 8.52 4.89
C VAL A 121 -0.16 8.96 6.35
N ALA A 122 -1.20 9.65 6.82
CA ALA A 122 -1.21 10.17 8.18
C ALA A 122 -1.43 9.05 9.21
N ALA A 123 -0.68 9.12 10.31
CA ALA A 123 -0.93 8.37 11.55
C ALA A 123 -2.42 8.41 11.94
N PHE A 124 -2.90 7.35 12.57
CA PHE A 124 -4.25 7.16 13.13
C PHE A 124 -5.41 7.18 12.12
N THR A 125 -5.43 8.10 11.16
CA THR A 125 -6.55 8.30 10.22
C THR A 125 -6.36 7.63 8.87
N GLY A 126 -5.12 7.29 8.51
CA GLY A 126 -4.80 6.80 7.16
C GLY A 126 -5.01 7.85 6.07
N ARG A 127 -5.18 9.13 6.43
CA ARG A 127 -5.46 10.19 5.45
C ARG A 127 -4.32 10.28 4.46
N VAL A 128 -4.66 10.11 3.18
CA VAL A 128 -3.72 10.20 2.08
C VAL A 128 -3.61 11.63 1.58
N THR A 129 -2.38 12.16 1.49
CA THR A 129 -2.06 13.44 0.85
C THR A 129 -1.05 13.22 -0.26
N VAL A 130 -1.23 13.91 -1.39
CA VAL A 130 -0.30 13.83 -2.52
C VAL A 130 0.37 15.17 -2.70
N THR A 131 1.70 15.18 -2.68
CA THR A 131 2.53 16.36 -2.90
C THR A 131 3.39 16.14 -4.13
N ARG A 132 3.39 17.11 -5.05
CA ARG A 132 4.37 17.14 -6.15
C ARG A 132 5.67 17.73 -5.64
N LEU A 133 6.79 17.03 -5.84
CA LEU A 133 8.10 17.48 -5.37
C LEU A 133 8.80 18.38 -6.40
N ASP A 134 8.63 18.07 -7.69
CA ASP A 134 9.27 18.75 -8.83
C ASP A 134 8.29 19.02 -9.98
#